data_AF-A0AAD9UKY8-F1
#
_entry.id   AF-A0AAD9UKY8-F1
#
_cell.length_a   1.000
_cell.length_b   1.000
_cell.length_c   1.000
_cell.angle_alpha   90.00
_cell.angle_beta   90.00
_cell.angle_gamma   90.00
#
_symmetry.space_group_name_H-M   'P 1'
#
loop_
_entity.id
_entity.type
_entity.pdbx_description
1 polymer ?
#
loop_
_entity_poly.entity_id
_entity_poly.type
_entity_poly.pdbx_seq_one_letter_code
_entity_poly.pdbx_strand_id
1 'polypeptide(L)' 'MIIFVTIVACCVHQSWSWFDKDSDCDGQSYDSRVETCCENILWAGATPYDECCGVQVFDSRKYMCCDGELYSKRERKEC' A
#
# COMPACT_ATOMS: atom_id res chain seq x y z
N MET A 1 5.61 -2.94 42.94
CA MET A 1 4.21 -2.61 42.65
C MET A 1 4.24 -1.17 42.14
N ILE A 2 4.36 -0.93 40.83
CA ILE A 2 3.21 -0.67 39.92
C ILE A 2 2.21 0.17 40.72
N ILE A 3 2.01 1.46 40.46
CA ILE A 3 1.30 2.04 39.32
C ILE A 3 1.55 3.58 39.39
N PHE A 4 1.38 4.30 38.27
CA PHE A 4 1.23 5.76 38.13
C PHE A 4 2.46 6.59 37.73
N VAL A 5 3.25 6.08 36.78
CA VAL A 5 3.94 6.95 35.80
C VAL A 5 2.91 7.32 34.71
N THR A 6 1.94 8.18 35.03
CA THR A 6 0.90 8.58 34.06
C THR A 6 0.85 10.06 33.76
N ILE A 7 1.61 10.93 34.42
CA ILE A 7 1.41 12.37 34.21
C ILE A 7 2.75 13.10 34.12
N VAL A 8 3.08 13.45 32.87
CA VAL A 8 4.03 14.48 32.39
C VAL A 8 5.47 14.03 32.09
N ALA A 9 5.66 13.79 30.79
CA ALA A 9 6.78 14.19 29.94
C ALA A 9 8.21 13.82 30.39
N CYS A 10 8.69 12.67 29.89
CA CYS A 10 10.11 12.44 29.67
C CYS A 10 10.28 11.46 28.50
N CYS A 11 10.67 11.96 27.32
CA CYS A 11 11.45 11.25 26.29
C CYS A 11 11.66 12.18 25.08
N VAL A 12 12.63 13.08 25.22
CA VAL A 12 13.39 13.56 24.07
C VAL A 12 14.06 12.35 23.42
N HIS A 13 13.86 12.17 22.11
CA HIS A 13 14.57 11.24 21.21
C HIS A 13 14.42 9.73 21.46
N GLN A 14 13.42 9.13 20.82
CA GLN A 14 13.62 8.19 19.71
C GLN A 14 12.25 7.75 19.17
N SER A 15 12.08 7.79 17.86
CA SER A 15 10.99 7.18 17.10
C SER A 15 10.76 5.75 17.57
N TRP A 16 9.57 5.42 18.09
CA TRP A 16 9.20 4.04 18.41
C TRP A 16 8.87 3.33 17.10
N SER A 17 9.91 3.07 16.30
CA SER A 17 9.93 2.27 15.09
C SER A 17 9.83 0.78 15.45
N TRP A 18 8.72 0.39 16.08
CA TRP A 18 8.47 -0.97 16.59
C TRP A 18 7.05 -1.46 16.30
N PHE A 19 6.46 -1.04 15.18
CA PHE A 19 5.52 -1.85 14.40
C PHE A 19 5.56 -1.42 12.93
N ASP A 20 6.76 -1.48 12.34
CA ASP A 20 6.96 -1.39 10.90
C ASP A 20 6.31 -2.59 10.20
N LYS A 21 4.99 -2.52 10.01
CA LYS A 21 4.27 -3.24 8.96
C LYS A 21 2.83 -2.75 8.80
N ASP A 22 2.62 -1.45 8.85
CA ASP A 22 1.33 -0.94 8.41
C ASP A 22 1.32 -0.91 6.89
N SER A 23 0.78 -1.98 6.31
CA SER A 23 0.11 -1.93 5.02
C SER A 23 -1.09 -1.01 5.19
N ASP A 24 -0.83 0.29 5.36
CA ASP A 24 -1.83 1.32 5.54
C ASP A 24 -2.09 1.96 4.17
N CYS A 25 -3.35 1.95 3.77
CA CYS A 25 -3.83 2.72 2.63
C CYS A 25 -4.66 3.87 3.18
N ASP A 26 -4.15 5.10 3.07
CA ASP A 26 -4.82 6.29 3.62
C ASP A 26 -5.12 6.22 5.14
N GLY A 27 -4.25 5.54 5.90
CA GLY A 27 -4.46 5.29 7.33
C GLY A 27 -5.49 4.20 7.65
N GLN A 28 -5.87 3.40 6.65
CA GLN A 28 -6.64 2.17 6.83
C GLN A 28 -5.73 0.96 6.67
N SER A 29 -5.61 0.18 7.74
CA SER A 29 -4.92 -1.11 7.72
C SER A 29 -5.62 -2.06 6.75
N TYR A 30 -4.86 -2.65 5.83
CA TYR A 30 -5.38 -3.62 4.87
C TYR A 30 -4.55 -4.90 4.82
N ASP A 31 -5.18 -6.01 4.42
CA ASP A 31 -4.50 -7.29 4.29
C ASP A 31 -3.83 -7.38 2.92
N SER A 32 -2.51 -7.17 2.88
CA SER A 32 -1.69 -7.21 1.65
C SER A 32 -1.71 -8.56 0.90
N ARG A 33 -2.36 -9.60 1.44
CA ARG A 33 -2.54 -10.89 0.76
C ARG A 33 -3.79 -10.92 -0.12
N VAL A 34 -4.76 -10.06 0.18
CA VAL A 34 -6.05 -10.02 -0.52
C VAL A 34 -6.43 -8.60 -0.95
N GLU A 35 -5.67 -7.59 -0.54
CA GLU A 35 -5.91 -6.18 -0.82
C GLU A 35 -4.60 -5.49 -1.25
N THR A 36 -4.72 -4.50 -2.12
CA THR A 36 -3.61 -3.66 -2.61
C THR A 36 -4.03 -2.20 -2.54
N CYS A 37 -3.08 -1.32 -2.21
CA CYS A 37 -3.30 0.12 -2.20
C CYS A 37 -2.67 0.77 -3.44
N CYS A 38 -3.46 1.53 -4.20
CA CYS A 38 -2.99 2.35 -5.32
C CYS A 38 -3.42 3.80 -5.13
N GLU A 39 -2.47 4.73 -5.00
CA GLU A 39 -2.73 6.17 -4.79
C GLU A 39 -3.81 6.42 -3.71
N ASN A 40 -3.67 5.77 -2.56
CA ASN A 40 -4.61 5.88 -1.42
C ASN A 40 -6.00 5.26 -1.66
N ILE A 41 -6.18 4.48 -2.74
CA ILE A 41 -7.38 3.68 -2.98
C ILE A 41 -7.10 2.22 -2.67
N LEU A 42 -7.89 1.66 -1.76
CA LEU A 42 -7.84 0.25 -1.42
C LEU A 42 -8.63 -0.59 -2.42
N TRP A 43 -7.95 -1.57 -3.02
CA TRP A 43 -8.52 -2.52 -3.95
C TRP A 43 -8.56 -3.92 -3.33
N ALA A 44 -9.77 -4.45 -3.18
CA ALA A 44 -10.00 -5.81 -2.74
C ALA A 44 -9.86 -6.81 -3.91
N GLY A 45 -9.20 -7.93 -3.67
CA GLY A 45 -8.92 -8.97 -4.66
C GLY A 45 -7.53 -8.92 -5.28
N ALA A 46 -6.55 -8.33 -4.58
CA ALA A 46 -5.19 -8.24 -5.07
C ALA A 46 -4.58 -9.60 -5.36
N THR A 47 -4.04 -9.75 -6.57
CA THR A 47 -3.24 -10.90 -6.99
C THR A 47 -1.75 -10.56 -6.96
N PRO A 48 -0.84 -11.55 -6.96
CA PRO A 48 0.60 -11.31 -7.06
C PRO A 48 1.05 -10.59 -8.35
N TYR A 49 0.16 -10.46 -9.33
CA TYR A 49 0.43 -9.81 -10.62
C TYR A 49 -0.28 -8.46 -10.74
N ASP A 50 -0.95 -8.03 -9.69
CA ASP A 50 -1.68 -6.78 -9.67
C ASP A 50 -0.71 -5.62 -9.39
N GLU A 51 -0.61 -4.72 -10.36
CA GLU A 51 0.22 -3.53 -10.29
C GLU A 51 -0.67 -2.27 -10.36
N CYS A 52 -0.17 -1.15 -9.84
CA CYS A 52 -0.89 0.11 -9.84
C CYS A 52 -0.50 0.96 -11.06
N CYS A 53 -1.50 1.47 -11.78
CA CYS A 53 -1.35 2.54 -12.77
C CYS A 53 -2.18 3.73 -12.30
N GLY A 54 -1.52 4.65 -11.60
CA GLY A 54 -2.19 5.69 -10.84
C GLY A 54 -3.11 5.10 -9.78
N VAL A 55 -4.38 5.49 -9.78
CA VAL A 55 -5.42 5.01 -8.85
C VAL A 55 -5.98 3.61 -9.17
N GLN A 56 -5.68 3.04 -10.34
CA GLN A 56 -6.27 1.76 -10.78
C GLN A 56 -5.29 0.61 -10.66
N VAL A 57 -5.78 -0.53 -10.16
CA VAL A 57 -5.07 -1.82 -10.22
C VAL A 57 -5.26 -2.48 -11.58
N PHE A 58 -4.20 -3.04 -12.13
CA PHE A 58 -4.23 -3.84 -13.36
C PHE A 58 -3.37 -5.11 -13.25
N ASP A 59 -3.78 -6.17 -13.94
CA ASP A 59 -2.98 -7.40 -14.05
C ASP A 59 -1.82 -7.18 -15.04
N SER A 60 -0.58 -7.18 -14.55
CA SER A 60 0.62 -6.91 -15.34
C SER A 60 0.93 -7.99 -16.37
N ARG A 61 0.20 -9.13 -16.36
CA ARG A 61 0.26 -10.13 -17.44
C ARG A 61 -0.61 -9.75 -18.64
N LYS A 62 -1.65 -8.95 -18.40
CA LYS A 62 -2.63 -8.55 -19.44
C LYS A 62 -2.43 -7.12 -19.90
N TYR A 63 -2.02 -6.24 -19.00
CA TYR A 63 -1.87 -4.82 -19.25
C TYR A 63 -0.47 -4.32 -18.85
N MET A 64 -0.13 -3.11 -19.28
CA MET A 64 1.03 -2.35 -18.87
C MET A 64 0.60 -0.90 -18.63
N CYS A 65 1.28 -0.20 -17.73
CA CYS A 65 1.07 1.21 -17.48
C CYS A 65 2.14 2.03 -18.20
N CYS A 66 1.73 3.04 -18.97
CA CYS A 66 2.65 3.93 -19.67
C CYS A 66 2.12 5.35 -19.58
N ASP A 67 2.92 6.27 -19.03
CA ASP A 67 2.54 7.67 -18.80
C ASP A 67 1.19 7.86 -18.08
N GLY A 68 0.79 6.89 -17.24
CA GLY A 68 -0.50 6.90 -16.51
C GLY A 68 -1.68 6.31 -17.30
N GLU A 69 -1.45 5.78 -18.50
CA GLU A 69 -2.46 5.09 -19.29
C GLU A 69 -2.22 3.57 -19.31
N LEU A 70 -3.33 2.81 -19.29
CA LEU A 70 -3.30 1.35 -19.34
C LEU A 70 -3.34 0.84 -20.78
N TYR A 71 -2.31 0.10 -21.18
CA TYR A 71 -2.17 -0.52 -22.49
C TYR A 71 -2.30 -2.04 -22.39
N SER A 72 -2.97 -2.67 -23.36
CA SER A 72 -3.11 -4.13 -23.38
C SER A 72 -1.89 -4.82 -24.02
N LYS A 73 -1.27 -5.74 -23.30
CA LYS A 73 -0.14 -6.55 -23.81
C LYS A 73 -0.55 -7.50 -24.93
N ARG A 74 -1.84 -7.82 -25.03
CA ARG A 74 -2.40 -8.67 -26.10
C ARG A 74 -2.13 -8.10 -27.50
N GLU A 75 -2.03 -6.79 -27.63
CA GLU A 75 -1.80 -6.14 -28.92
C GLU A 75 -0.31 -5.95 -29.25
N ARG A 76 0.63 -6.49 -28.45
CA ARG A 76 2.08 -6.25 -28.56
C ARG A 76 2.44 -4.76 -28.72
N LYS A 77 1.66 -3.88 -28.10
CA LYS A 77 2.00 -2.46 -28.01
C LYS A 77 2.98 -2.32 -26.85
N GLU A 78 4.25 -2.16 -27.19
CA GLU A 78 5.27 -1.71 -26.26
C GLU A 78 5.14 -0.19 -26.15
N CYS A 79 5.23 0.29 -24.92
CA CYS A 79 5.69 1.63 -24.64
C CYS A 79 7.22 1.55 -24.49
#